data_AF-A0A2N1VPY6-F1
#
_entry.id   AF-A0A2N1VPY6-F1
#
_cell.length_a   1.000
_cell.length_b   1.000
_cell.length_c   1.000
_cell.angle_alpha   90.00
_cell.angle_beta   90.00
_cell.angle_gamma   90.00
#
_symmetry.space_group_name_H-M   'P 1'
#
loop_
_entity.id
_entity.type
_entity.pdbx_description
1 polymer ?
#
loop_
_entity_poly.entity_id
_entity_poly.type
_entity_poly.pdbx_seq_one_letter_code
_entity_poly.pdbx_strand_id
1 'polypeptide(L)'
;MKYIIFIALFFITFHPGISKDKQIVLISGIVKNIEDGSIITTKVKFINSEGVVYEAKSNSTDGSYQQVLPVGEQYSIIIEGFLLTDHAVLLNLQNINQYHEITRNLDVIKLTAGLELLTIDAFVDNDSKIHDSLFTYINFIKHILTHQKGLHIDLVINTGDSYFKDKKVKTTVIEKKKKKTKTVTVKNKEQLTELLDQRAEVLRDLIKNNKIQERNASVSTDLIETTAPKVVKKKKKSKTPPPPKEPVFDLTVKISKVMKL
;
A
#
# COMPACT_ATOMS: atom_id res chain seq x y z
N MET A 1 -60.16 42.68 -29.60
CA MET A 1 -59.05 41.70 -29.46
C MET A 1 -58.54 41.76 -28.03
N LYS A 2 -58.75 40.70 -27.24
CA LYS A 2 -58.22 40.57 -25.87
C LYS A 2 -57.19 39.47 -25.87
N TYR A 3 -55.93 39.79 -25.61
CA TYR A 3 -54.85 38.83 -25.46
C TYR A 3 -54.86 38.29 -24.02
N ILE A 4 -55.10 36.99 -23.86
CA ILE A 4 -54.91 36.28 -22.60
C ILE A 4 -53.44 35.87 -22.55
N ILE A 5 -52.68 36.49 -21.65
CA ILE A 5 -51.29 36.11 -21.37
C ILE A 5 -51.34 34.97 -20.35
N PHE A 6 -50.98 33.76 -20.80
CA PHE A 6 -50.87 32.57 -19.96
C PHE A 6 -49.47 32.56 -19.34
N ILE A 7 -49.34 32.97 -18.08
CA ILE A 7 -48.08 32.87 -17.33
C ILE A 7 -47.98 31.44 -16.79
N ALA A 8 -47.14 30.63 -17.43
CA ALA A 8 -46.77 29.31 -16.93
C ALA A 8 -45.86 29.47 -15.69
N LEU A 9 -46.41 29.24 -14.51
CA LEU A 9 -45.65 29.17 -13.26
C LEU A 9 -44.82 27.87 -13.28
N PHE A 10 -43.54 27.99 -13.60
CA PHE A 10 -42.57 26.90 -13.47
C PHE A 10 -42.28 26.71 -11.97
N PHE A 11 -42.98 25.77 -11.32
CA PHE A 11 -42.62 25.32 -9.98
C PHE A 11 -41.29 24.57 -10.08
N ILE A 12 -40.19 25.29 -9.82
CA ILE A 12 -38.90 24.67 -9.54
C ILE A 12 -39.08 23.90 -8.23
N THR A 13 -39.29 22.59 -8.33
CA THR A 13 -39.24 21.68 -7.19
C THR A 13 -37.81 21.63 -6.69
N PHE A 14 -37.48 22.55 -5.79
CA PHE A 14 -36.34 22.42 -4.90
C PHE A 14 -36.52 21.10 -4.15
N HIS A 15 -35.85 20.06 -4.60
CA HIS A 15 -35.60 18.88 -3.79
C HIS A 15 -34.48 19.29 -2.84
N PRO A 16 -34.74 19.55 -1.55
CA PRO A 16 -33.65 19.56 -0.59
C PRO A 16 -33.05 18.16 -0.66
N GLY A 17 -31.89 18.05 -1.30
CA GLY A 17 -31.10 16.84 -1.24
C GLY A 17 -30.93 16.52 0.24
N ILE A 18 -31.50 15.39 0.67
CA ILE A 18 -31.29 14.84 2.00
C ILE A 18 -29.78 14.65 2.11
N SER A 19 -29.13 15.63 2.73
CA SER A 19 -27.76 15.50 3.18
C SER A 19 -27.86 14.45 4.27
N LYS A 20 -27.55 13.19 3.95
CA LYS A 20 -27.30 12.20 4.99
C LYS A 20 -26.18 12.80 5.83
N ASP A 21 -26.49 13.24 7.05
CA ASP A 21 -25.45 13.62 8.01
C ASP A 21 -24.45 12.47 8.03
N LYS A 22 -23.24 12.72 7.50
CA LYS A 22 -22.19 11.72 7.52
C LYS A 22 -21.91 11.49 8.99
N GLN A 23 -22.23 10.29 9.47
CA GLN A 23 -21.90 9.89 10.83
C GLN A 23 -20.40 10.12 11.07
N ILE A 24 -20.05 10.53 12.28
CA ILE A 24 -18.69 10.92 12.63
C ILE A 24 -18.14 10.02 13.74
N VAL A 25 -16.83 9.82 13.70
CA VAL A 25 -16.01 9.17 14.74
C VAL A 25 -15.05 10.22 15.28
N LEU A 26 -14.92 10.28 16.61
CA LEU A 26 -13.83 11.03 17.24
C LEU A 26 -12.66 10.06 17.42
N ILE A 27 -11.54 10.31 16.76
CA ILE A 27 -10.28 9.64 17.05
C ILE A 27 -9.44 10.51 17.97
N SER A 28 -8.88 9.91 19.01
CA SER A 28 -8.02 10.58 19.99
C SER A 28 -6.85 9.69 20.38
N GLY A 29 -5.79 10.26 20.94
CA GLY A 29 -4.67 9.50 21.45
C GLY A 29 -3.47 10.36 21.75
N ILE A 30 -2.31 9.74 21.94
CA ILE A 30 -1.03 10.41 22.24
C ILE A 30 0.01 10.04 21.20
N VAL A 31 0.83 11.00 20.77
CA VAL A 31 2.00 10.77 19.90
C VAL A 31 3.28 10.71 20.73
N LYS A 32 4.03 9.61 20.64
CA LYS A 32 5.29 9.40 21.38
C LYS A 32 6.37 8.83 20.49
N ASN A 33 7.62 9.19 20.76
CA ASN A 33 8.76 8.50 20.19
C ASN A 33 8.92 7.13 20.87
N ILE A 34 8.96 6.05 20.09
CA ILE A 34 9.11 4.69 20.63
C ILE A 34 10.47 4.46 21.30
N GLU A 35 11.52 5.19 20.87
CA GLU A 35 12.89 4.94 21.31
C GLU A 35 13.15 5.44 22.74
N ASP A 36 12.63 6.62 23.08
CA ASP A 36 12.89 7.31 24.35
C ASP A 36 11.61 7.63 25.15
N GLY A 37 10.43 7.34 24.60
CA GLY A 37 9.13 7.62 25.21
C GLY A 37 8.77 9.12 25.22
N SER A 38 9.56 9.98 24.57
CA SER A 38 9.33 11.42 24.56
C SER A 38 8.05 11.80 23.83
N ILE A 39 7.41 12.85 24.32
CA ILE A 39 6.22 13.43 23.70
C ILE A 39 6.61 14.16 22.42
N ILE A 40 5.89 13.87 21.33
CA ILE A 40 6.15 14.50 20.04
C ILE A 40 5.06 15.51 19.71
N THR A 41 5.47 16.78 19.49
CA THR A 41 4.62 17.83 18.92
C THR A 41 4.72 17.78 17.40
N THR A 42 3.65 17.37 16.72
CA THR A 42 3.64 17.23 15.26
C THR A 42 2.21 17.29 14.72
N LYS A 43 2.10 17.32 13.38
CA LYS A 43 0.83 17.22 12.66
C LYS A 43 0.53 15.76 12.36
N VAL A 44 -0.65 15.32 12.78
CA VAL A 44 -1.26 14.02 12.48
C VAL A 44 -2.28 14.24 11.37
N LYS A 45 -2.06 13.63 10.21
CA LYS A 45 -2.92 13.76 9.03
C LYS A 45 -3.61 12.43 8.77
N PHE A 46 -4.94 12.47 8.69
CA PHE A 46 -5.79 11.36 8.25
C PHE A 46 -6.27 11.68 6.84
N ILE A 47 -5.96 10.83 5.88
CA ILE A 47 -6.20 11.10 4.46
C ILE A 47 -7.09 10.00 3.90
N ASN A 48 -8.29 10.36 3.44
CA ASN A 48 -9.23 9.38 2.87
C ASN A 48 -8.80 8.93 1.47
N SER A 49 -9.56 8.00 0.87
CA SER A 49 -9.31 7.48 -0.48
C SER A 49 -9.35 8.55 -1.59
N GLU A 50 -10.09 9.64 -1.39
CA GLU A 50 -10.21 10.77 -2.30
C GLU A 50 -9.06 11.80 -2.15
N GLY A 51 -8.20 11.64 -1.14
CA GLY A 51 -7.11 12.57 -0.82
C GLY A 51 -7.52 13.76 0.06
N VAL A 52 -8.74 13.75 0.63
CA VAL A 52 -9.19 14.76 1.60
C VAL A 52 -8.42 14.57 2.91
N VAL A 53 -7.82 15.66 3.39
CA VAL A 53 -6.96 15.68 4.57
C VAL A 53 -7.73 16.20 5.78
N TYR A 54 -7.71 15.43 6.86
CA TYR A 54 -8.15 15.82 8.19
C TYR A 54 -6.92 15.90 9.09
N GLU A 55 -6.61 17.08 9.63
CA GLU A 55 -5.36 17.34 10.34
C GLU A 55 -5.61 17.72 11.79
N ALA A 56 -4.92 17.04 12.70
CA ALA A 56 -4.81 17.41 14.10
C ALA A 56 -3.35 17.73 14.45
N LYS A 57 -3.14 18.67 15.36
CA LYS A 57 -1.81 18.94 15.93
C LYS A 57 -1.75 18.31 17.32
N SER A 58 -0.72 17.52 17.59
CA SER A 58 -0.50 17.00 18.93
C SER A 58 -0.05 18.11 19.89
N ASN A 59 -0.51 18.01 21.13
CA ASN A 59 -0.21 18.94 22.21
C ASN A 59 1.26 18.82 22.64
N SER A 60 1.91 19.95 22.90
CA SER A 60 3.34 19.96 23.23
C SER A 60 3.70 19.49 24.64
N THR A 61 2.73 19.47 25.54
CA THR A 61 2.92 19.09 26.94
C THR A 61 2.70 17.60 27.15
N ASP A 62 1.63 17.05 26.59
CA ASP A 62 1.20 15.67 26.85
C ASP A 62 1.11 14.78 25.60
N GLY A 63 1.32 15.34 24.41
CA GLY A 63 1.30 14.62 23.13
C GLY A 63 -0.09 14.28 22.63
N SER A 64 -1.13 14.71 23.35
CA SER A 64 -2.51 14.39 23.01
C SER A 64 -2.92 15.00 21.68
N TYR A 65 -3.71 14.26 20.90
CA TYR A 65 -4.33 14.74 19.68
C TYR A 65 -5.79 14.27 19.63
N GLN A 66 -6.63 15.01 18.90
CA GLN A 66 -8.02 14.64 18.63
C GLN A 66 -8.41 15.08 17.22
N GLN A 67 -9.17 14.24 16.52
CA GLN A 67 -9.69 14.54 15.18
C GLN A 67 -11.07 13.91 14.99
N VAL A 68 -11.98 14.64 14.34
CA VAL A 68 -13.27 14.11 13.91
C VAL A 68 -13.14 13.60 12.47
N LEU A 69 -13.56 12.36 12.22
CA LEU A 69 -13.49 11.70 10.92
C LEU A 69 -14.86 11.19 10.48
N PRO A 70 -15.26 11.39 9.21
CA PRO A 70 -16.42 10.71 8.65
C PRO A 70 -16.30 9.19 8.67
N VAL A 71 -17.39 8.53 9.02
CA VAL A 71 -17.62 7.09 8.90
C VAL A 71 -17.75 6.68 7.43
N GLY A 72 -17.48 5.40 7.13
CA GLY A 72 -17.67 4.82 5.79
C GLY A 72 -16.40 4.82 4.93
N GLU A 73 -15.29 5.30 5.49
CA GLU A 73 -14.05 5.56 4.76
C GLU A 73 -12.87 4.78 5.35
N GLN A 74 -11.83 4.61 4.54
CA GLN A 74 -10.51 4.19 4.99
C GLN A 74 -9.55 5.38 4.93
N TYR A 75 -8.75 5.55 5.98
CA TYR A 75 -7.80 6.65 6.10
C TYR A 75 -6.36 6.13 6.15
N SER A 76 -5.47 6.81 5.42
CA SER A 76 -4.01 6.74 5.65
C SER A 76 -3.64 7.68 6.80
N ILE A 77 -2.83 7.19 7.74
CA ILE A 77 -2.32 7.99 8.87
C ILE A 77 -0.88 8.42 8.57
N ILE A 78 -0.64 9.74 8.49
CA ILE A 78 0.67 10.33 8.25
C ILE A 78 1.06 11.25 9.42
N ILE A 79 2.26 11.07 9.97
CA ILE A 79 2.79 11.90 11.06
C ILE A 79 3.95 12.73 10.53
N GLU A 80 3.81 14.05 10.47
CA GLU A 80 4.79 14.90 9.79
C GLU A 80 6.21 14.74 10.39
N GLY A 81 7.17 14.30 9.58
CA GLY A 81 8.55 14.03 10.01
C GLY A 81 8.81 12.66 10.67
N PHE A 82 7.79 11.83 10.86
CA PHE A 82 7.89 10.55 11.56
C PHE A 82 7.18 9.40 10.82
N LEU A 83 7.55 8.18 11.19
CA LEU A 83 6.95 6.91 10.74
C LEU A 83 6.28 6.21 11.91
N LEU A 84 5.08 5.66 11.72
CA LEU A 84 4.42 4.80 12.70
C LEU A 84 5.11 3.44 12.78
N THR A 85 5.31 2.93 13.99
CA THR A 85 6.02 1.66 14.24
C THR A 85 5.09 0.44 14.28
N ASP A 86 3.79 0.63 14.49
CA ASP A 86 2.82 -0.45 14.64
C ASP A 86 2.36 -1.07 13.31
N HIS A 87 2.91 -0.64 12.17
CA HIS A 87 2.53 -0.97 10.80
C HIS A 87 1.05 -0.75 10.46
N ALA A 88 0.22 -0.28 11.39
CA ALA A 88 -1.21 -0.07 11.21
C ALA A 88 -1.47 1.31 10.60
N VAL A 89 -0.78 1.59 9.50
CA VAL A 89 -0.79 2.87 8.80
C VAL A 89 -2.14 3.23 8.15
N LEU A 90 -3.09 2.29 8.19
CA LEU A 90 -4.47 2.43 7.72
C LEU A 90 -5.45 2.36 8.89
N LEU A 91 -6.49 3.20 8.83
CA LEU A 91 -7.63 3.20 9.74
C LEU A 91 -8.90 2.91 8.93
N ASN A 92 -9.60 1.81 9.24
CA ASN A 92 -10.82 1.44 8.55
C ASN A 92 -12.06 1.81 9.41
N LEU A 93 -12.91 2.71 8.90
CA LEU A 93 -14.17 3.12 9.53
C LEU A 93 -15.40 2.71 8.71
N GLN A 94 -15.28 1.74 7.79
CA GLN A 94 -16.35 1.37 6.85
C GLN A 94 -17.59 0.71 7.48
N ASN A 95 -17.46 0.13 8.68
CA ASN A 95 -18.53 -0.67 9.32
C ASN A 95 -19.04 -0.08 10.64
N ILE A 96 -18.80 1.20 10.88
CA ILE A 96 -19.28 1.87 12.09
C ILE A 96 -20.63 2.50 11.75
N ASN A 97 -21.67 2.26 12.54
CA ASN A 97 -23.05 2.69 12.20
C ASN A 97 -23.61 3.74 13.17
N GLN A 98 -22.77 4.24 14.08
CA GLN A 98 -23.13 5.20 15.11
C GLN A 98 -21.88 5.97 15.56
N TYR A 99 -22.08 7.08 16.28
CA TYR A 99 -20.97 7.80 16.91
C TYR A 99 -20.10 6.82 17.72
N HIS A 100 -18.79 6.92 17.53
CA HIS A 100 -17.83 6.09 18.22
C HIS A 100 -16.59 6.91 18.55
N GLU A 101 -16.04 6.69 19.73
CA GLU A 101 -14.76 7.25 20.13
C GLU A 101 -13.69 6.17 20.02
N ILE A 102 -12.65 6.44 19.23
CA ILE A 102 -11.52 5.54 19.05
C ILE A 102 -10.32 6.17 19.77
N THR A 103 -9.82 5.49 20.79
CA THR A 103 -8.52 5.83 21.38
C THR A 103 -7.42 5.07 20.64
N ARG A 104 -6.44 5.79 20.10
CA ARG A 104 -5.33 5.25 19.34
C ARG A 104 -4.04 6.00 19.65
N ASN A 105 -3.17 5.39 20.42
CA ASN A 105 -1.83 5.94 20.64
C ASN A 105 -0.95 5.68 19.41
N LEU A 106 -0.06 6.62 19.11
CA LEU A 106 0.80 6.61 17.94
C LEU A 106 2.25 6.63 18.41
N ASP A 107 2.85 5.45 18.39
CA ASP A 107 4.28 5.29 18.61
C ASP A 107 5.00 5.50 17.27
N VAL A 108 5.99 6.38 17.29
CA VAL A 108 6.65 6.85 16.07
C VAL A 108 8.17 6.83 16.18
N ILE A 109 8.83 6.74 15.02
CA ILE A 109 10.27 6.95 14.86
C ILE A 109 10.52 8.07 13.86
N LYS A 110 11.63 8.78 14.01
CA LYS A 110 12.00 9.84 13.08
C LYS A 110 12.32 9.26 11.69
N LEU A 111 11.81 9.91 10.65
CA LEU A 111 12.12 9.49 9.28
C LEU A 111 13.62 9.62 9.01
N THR A 112 14.26 8.48 8.72
CA THR A 112 15.66 8.38 8.36
C THR A 112 15.84 7.39 7.21
N ALA A 113 16.94 7.53 6.47
CA ALA A 113 17.25 6.61 5.37
C ALA A 113 17.56 5.21 5.92
N GLY A 114 17.16 4.18 5.17
CA GLY A 114 17.30 2.78 5.53
C GLY A 114 16.10 2.19 6.28
N LEU A 115 15.18 3.02 6.79
CA LEU A 115 13.97 2.53 7.45
C LEU A 115 13.05 1.81 6.47
N GLU A 116 12.49 0.69 6.93
CA GLU A 116 11.42 -0.02 6.25
C GLU A 116 10.08 0.65 6.54
N LEU A 117 9.36 1.03 5.49
CA LEU A 117 8.05 1.65 5.58
C LEU A 117 6.95 0.59 5.76
N LEU A 118 7.02 -0.47 4.96
CA LEU A 118 6.06 -1.57 4.95
C LEU A 118 6.55 -2.73 4.07
N THR A 119 6.01 -3.91 4.33
CA THR A 119 6.15 -5.13 3.52
C THR A 119 4.77 -5.60 3.07
N ILE A 120 4.65 -6.01 1.80
CA ILE A 120 3.38 -6.39 1.19
C ILE A 120 3.57 -7.71 0.45
N ASP A 121 2.50 -8.51 0.45
CA ASP A 121 2.27 -9.60 -0.49
C ASP A 121 1.58 -8.98 -1.73
N ALA A 122 2.40 -8.56 -2.69
CA ALA A 122 2.03 -7.69 -3.79
C ALA A 122 1.70 -8.47 -5.07
N PHE A 123 2.27 -9.66 -5.26
CA PHE A 123 2.10 -10.49 -6.45
C PHE A 123 1.62 -11.90 -6.11
N VAL A 124 0.93 -12.52 -7.04
CA VAL A 124 0.54 -13.93 -6.93
C VAL A 124 1.81 -14.80 -6.99
N ASP A 125 1.92 -15.79 -6.11
CA ASP A 125 3.01 -16.78 -6.07
C ASP A 125 3.43 -17.25 -7.48
N ASN A 126 4.71 -17.07 -7.83
CA ASN A 126 5.30 -17.46 -9.14
C ASN A 126 4.77 -16.70 -10.37
N ASP A 127 4.06 -15.59 -10.19
CA ASP A 127 3.45 -14.80 -11.26
C ASP A 127 3.77 -13.30 -11.08
N SER A 128 3.69 -12.53 -12.15
CA SER A 128 3.81 -11.07 -12.14
C SER A 128 2.45 -10.38 -11.94
N LYS A 129 1.36 -11.14 -11.84
CA LYS A 129 0.03 -10.62 -11.54
C LYS A 129 -0.04 -10.07 -10.12
N ILE A 130 -0.54 -8.84 -9.98
CA ILE A 130 -0.69 -8.16 -8.68
C ILE A 130 -1.90 -8.63 -7.88
N HIS A 131 -1.80 -8.52 -6.56
CA HIS A 131 -2.92 -8.63 -5.63
C HIS A 131 -3.68 -7.30 -5.49
N ASP A 132 -4.99 -7.36 -5.25
CA ASP A 132 -5.83 -6.16 -5.08
C ASP A 132 -5.42 -5.32 -3.87
N SER A 133 -4.83 -5.94 -2.85
CA SER A 133 -4.28 -5.27 -1.67
C SER A 133 -3.22 -4.22 -2.03
N LEU A 134 -2.47 -4.42 -3.13
CA LEU A 134 -1.41 -3.51 -3.57
C LEU A 134 -1.96 -2.12 -3.90
N PHE A 135 -3.17 -2.00 -4.44
CA PHE A 135 -3.75 -0.70 -4.79
C PHE A 135 -3.93 0.19 -3.55
N THR A 136 -4.37 -0.39 -2.43
CA THR A 136 -4.51 0.34 -1.16
C THR A 136 -3.17 0.87 -0.68
N TYR A 137 -2.11 0.06 -0.76
CA TYR A 137 -0.78 0.48 -0.33
C TYR A 137 -0.11 1.46 -1.30
N ILE A 138 -0.38 1.37 -2.60
CA ILE A 138 0.10 2.37 -3.57
C ILE A 138 -0.53 3.74 -3.30
N ASN A 139 -1.81 3.79 -2.94
CA ASN A 139 -2.45 5.03 -2.51
C ASN A 139 -1.82 5.56 -1.21
N PHE A 140 -1.54 4.68 -0.24
CA PHE A 140 -0.82 5.06 0.97
C PHE A 140 0.57 5.64 0.67
N ILE A 141 1.35 4.99 -0.20
CA ILE A 141 2.66 5.45 -0.65
C ILE A 141 2.55 6.84 -1.30
N LYS A 142 1.55 7.05 -2.16
CA LYS A 142 1.27 8.34 -2.77
C LYS A 142 0.99 9.41 -1.73
N HIS A 143 0.17 9.10 -0.72
CA HIS A 143 -0.11 10.03 0.39
C HIS A 143 1.16 10.37 1.16
N ILE A 144 1.99 9.38 1.51
CA ILE A 144 3.28 9.61 2.16
C ILE A 144 4.16 10.55 1.34
N LEU A 145 4.37 10.26 0.05
CA LEU A 145 5.26 11.07 -0.79
C LEU A 145 4.73 12.48 -1.04
N THR A 146 3.41 12.67 -0.97
CA THR A 146 2.76 13.98 -1.12
C THR A 146 2.90 14.82 0.15
N HIS A 147 2.79 14.20 1.33
CA HIS A 147 2.73 14.91 2.60
C HIS A 147 4.03 14.92 3.41
N GLN A 148 4.99 14.05 3.06
CA GLN A 148 6.36 14.03 3.58
C GLN A 148 7.31 14.54 2.49
N LYS A 149 7.46 15.86 2.43
CA LYS A 149 8.32 16.50 1.41
C LYS A 149 9.77 16.07 1.57
N GLY A 150 10.46 15.83 0.45
CA GLY A 150 11.87 15.43 0.45
C GLY A 150 12.11 13.95 0.75
N LEU A 151 11.07 13.14 0.89
CA LEU A 151 11.18 11.70 1.04
C LEU A 151 11.39 11.03 -0.33
N HIS A 152 12.38 10.14 -0.40
CA HIS A 152 12.56 9.21 -1.49
C HIS A 152 12.42 7.79 -0.95
N ILE A 153 11.72 6.95 -1.69
CA ILE A 153 11.53 5.54 -1.37
C ILE A 153 12.10 4.64 -2.46
N ASP A 154 12.44 3.42 -2.06
CA ASP A 154 12.79 2.33 -2.95
C ASP A 154 11.81 1.17 -2.74
N LEU A 155 11.21 0.72 -3.83
CA LEU A 155 10.32 -0.42 -3.86
C LEU A 155 11.13 -1.63 -4.30
N VAL A 156 11.50 -2.47 -3.33
CA VAL A 156 12.36 -3.64 -3.52
C VAL A 156 11.48 -4.87 -3.74
N ILE A 157 11.53 -5.43 -4.94
CA ILE A 157 10.79 -6.64 -5.32
C ILE A 157 11.70 -7.85 -5.12
N ASN A 158 11.19 -8.94 -4.55
CA ASN A 158 11.91 -10.19 -4.39
C ASN A 158 11.15 -11.41 -4.93
N THR A 159 11.83 -12.56 -4.93
CA THR A 159 11.29 -13.85 -5.41
C THR A 159 11.21 -14.92 -4.32
N GLY A 160 11.14 -14.53 -3.05
CA GLY A 160 11.07 -15.49 -1.93
C GLY A 160 9.85 -16.43 -2.02
N ASP A 161 8.80 -15.98 -2.68
CA ASP A 161 7.52 -16.65 -2.93
C ASP A 161 7.54 -17.60 -4.15
N SER A 162 8.61 -17.58 -4.94
CA SER A 162 8.68 -18.21 -6.27
C SER A 162 9.63 -19.40 -6.30
N TYR A 163 9.15 -20.54 -6.82
CA TYR A 163 9.79 -21.84 -6.75
C TYR A 163 9.83 -22.55 -8.10
N PHE A 164 10.60 -22.03 -9.06
CA PHE A 164 10.73 -22.66 -10.37
C PHE A 164 11.69 -23.87 -10.36
N LYS A 165 11.45 -24.77 -11.32
CA LYS A 165 12.38 -25.85 -11.67
C LYS A 165 12.98 -25.58 -13.02
N ASP A 166 14.15 -26.13 -13.30
CA ASP A 166 14.76 -26.06 -14.63
C ASP A 166 13.81 -26.62 -15.69
N LYS A 167 13.63 -25.88 -16.79
CA LYS A 167 12.67 -26.19 -17.84
C LYS A 167 13.38 -26.35 -19.18
N LYS A 168 13.05 -27.41 -19.92
CA LYS A 168 13.55 -27.61 -21.29
C LYS A 168 12.57 -26.98 -22.28
N VAL A 169 13.01 -25.98 -23.02
CA VAL A 169 12.22 -25.25 -24.02
C VAL A 169 12.78 -25.54 -25.41
N LYS A 170 11.89 -25.78 -26.38
CA LYS A 170 12.26 -25.96 -27.79
C LYS A 170 12.25 -24.60 -28.47
N THR A 171 13.41 -24.15 -28.94
CA THR A 171 13.58 -22.86 -29.62
C THR A 171 13.98 -23.08 -31.08
N THR A 172 13.40 -22.31 -31.99
CA THR A 172 13.71 -22.40 -33.42
C THR A 172 14.92 -21.53 -33.74
N VAL A 173 16.02 -22.12 -34.15
CA VAL A 173 17.24 -21.42 -34.55
C VAL A 173 17.43 -21.56 -36.06
N ILE A 174 17.75 -20.45 -36.75
CA ILE A 174 18.07 -20.48 -38.18
C ILE A 174 19.57 -20.75 -38.31
N GLU A 175 19.91 -21.95 -38.76
CA GLU A 175 21.29 -22.37 -38.99
C GLU A 175 21.45 -22.67 -40.48
N LYS A 176 22.37 -21.97 -41.17
CA LYS A 176 22.62 -22.14 -42.62
C LYS A 176 21.34 -22.08 -43.49
N LYS A 177 20.55 -21.01 -43.36
CA LYS A 177 19.29 -20.76 -44.10
C LYS A 177 18.16 -21.81 -43.91
N LYS A 178 18.29 -22.76 -42.97
CA LYS A 178 17.22 -23.71 -42.60
C LYS A 178 16.79 -23.53 -41.14
N LYS A 179 15.47 -23.50 -40.90
CA LYS A 179 14.90 -23.50 -39.54
C LYS A 179 15.13 -24.87 -38.91
N LYS A 180 15.80 -24.92 -37.75
CA LYS A 180 15.99 -26.12 -36.93
C LYS A 180 15.50 -25.87 -35.50
N THR A 181 14.89 -26.88 -34.90
CA THR A 181 14.44 -26.81 -33.50
C THR A 181 15.56 -27.35 -32.59
N LYS A 182 16.06 -26.53 -31.66
CA LYS A 182 17.01 -26.94 -30.61
C LYS A 182 16.30 -26.90 -29.25
N THR A 183 16.58 -27.88 -28.39
CA THR A 183 16.11 -27.87 -27.01
C THR A 183 17.14 -27.16 -26.13
N VAL A 184 16.75 -26.03 -25.54
CA VAL A 184 17.56 -25.26 -24.59
C VAL A 184 17.00 -25.50 -23.18
N THR A 185 17.88 -25.65 -22.19
CA THR A 185 17.46 -25.73 -20.77
C THR A 185 17.52 -24.34 -20.18
N VAL A 186 16.37 -23.80 -19.79
CA VAL A 186 16.25 -22.54 -19.05
C VAL A 186 16.44 -22.86 -17.58
N LYS A 187 17.41 -22.20 -16.95
CA LYS A 187 17.73 -22.42 -15.53
C LYS A 187 16.70 -21.77 -14.62
N ASN A 188 16.54 -22.27 -13.41
CA ASN A 188 15.72 -21.63 -12.37
C ASN A 188 16.04 -20.14 -12.20
N LYS A 189 17.34 -19.82 -12.08
CA LYS A 189 17.82 -18.44 -11.93
C LYS A 189 17.38 -17.51 -13.06
N GLU A 190 17.38 -17.99 -14.30
CA GLU A 190 16.95 -17.22 -15.47
C GLU A 190 15.44 -16.94 -15.41
N GLN A 191 14.64 -17.93 -15.01
CA GLN A 191 13.19 -17.77 -14.82
C GLN A 191 12.86 -16.77 -13.69
N LEU A 192 13.58 -16.82 -12.57
CA LEU A 192 13.39 -15.88 -11.46
C LEU A 192 13.78 -14.44 -11.84
N THR A 193 14.84 -14.29 -12.65
CA THR A 193 15.25 -12.98 -13.15
C THR A 193 14.20 -12.40 -14.11
N GLU A 194 13.70 -13.22 -15.03
CA GLU A 194 12.61 -12.83 -15.95
C GLU A 194 11.35 -12.43 -15.17
N LEU A 195 11.00 -13.17 -14.12
CA LEU A 195 9.87 -12.83 -13.24
C LEU A 195 10.07 -11.47 -12.54
N LEU A 196 11.27 -11.20 -12.02
CA LEU A 196 11.59 -9.91 -11.39
C LEU A 196 11.45 -8.76 -12.38
N ASP A 197 11.91 -8.93 -13.61
CA ASP A 197 11.79 -7.91 -14.66
C ASP A 197 10.32 -7.63 -14.99
N GLN A 198 9.49 -8.68 -15.11
CA GLN A 198 8.05 -8.56 -15.33
C GLN A 198 7.35 -7.86 -14.16
N ARG A 199 7.63 -8.26 -12.91
CA ARG A 199 7.10 -7.62 -11.70
C ARG A 199 7.50 -6.15 -11.61
N ALA A 200 8.75 -5.84 -11.94
CA ALA A 200 9.27 -4.47 -11.93
C ALA A 200 8.60 -3.60 -13.00
N GLU A 201 8.33 -4.13 -14.19
CA GLU A 201 7.58 -3.42 -15.24
C GLU A 201 6.16 -3.10 -14.77
N VAL A 202 5.43 -4.09 -14.24
CA VAL A 202 4.08 -3.91 -13.70
C VAL A 202 4.06 -2.85 -12.59
N LEU A 203 5.04 -2.86 -11.69
CA LEU A 203 5.11 -1.89 -10.59
C LEU A 203 5.43 -0.47 -11.10
N ARG A 204 6.32 -0.32 -12.08
CA ARG A 204 6.61 0.98 -12.72
C ARG A 204 5.38 1.57 -13.39
N ASP A 205 4.63 0.74 -14.12
CA ASP A 205 3.36 1.15 -14.73
C ASP A 205 2.35 1.59 -13.67
N LEU A 206 2.27 0.86 -12.55
CA LEU A 206 1.38 1.21 -11.45
C LEU A 206 1.75 2.55 -10.77
N ILE A 207 3.04 2.78 -10.54
CA ILE A 207 3.57 4.06 -10.02
C ILE A 207 3.20 5.22 -10.96
N LYS A 208 3.43 5.04 -12.26
CA LYS A 208 3.13 6.03 -13.30
C LYS A 208 1.63 6.32 -13.39
N ASN A 209 0.80 5.29 -13.44
CA ASN A 209 -0.66 5.42 -13.53
C ASN A 209 -1.26 6.12 -12.30
N ASN A 210 -0.65 5.94 -11.13
CA ASN A 210 -1.07 6.61 -9.88
C ASN A 210 -0.49 8.03 -9.72
N LYS A 211 0.26 8.53 -10.71
CA LYS A 211 0.90 9.85 -10.74
C LYS A 211 1.88 10.07 -9.58
N ILE A 212 2.56 9.01 -9.16
CA ILE A 212 3.67 9.11 -8.20
C ILE A 212 4.88 9.66 -8.96
N GLN A 213 5.55 10.66 -8.40
CA GLN A 213 6.70 11.30 -9.05
C GLN A 213 7.89 10.33 -9.06
N GLU A 214 8.37 9.95 -10.25
CA GLU A 214 9.50 9.02 -10.43
C GLU A 214 10.78 9.48 -9.72
N ARG A 215 10.99 10.80 -9.56
CA ARG A 215 12.12 11.33 -8.79
C ARG A 215 12.10 10.94 -7.30
N ASN A 216 10.93 10.59 -6.76
CA ASN A 216 10.73 10.27 -5.34
C ASN A 216 10.53 8.77 -5.09
N ALA A 217 10.46 7.93 -6.14
CA ALA A 217 10.24 6.50 -6.02
C ALA A 217 11.06 5.73 -7.05
N SER A 218 11.90 4.80 -6.60
CA SER A 218 12.62 3.85 -7.45
C SER A 218 12.07 2.43 -7.29
N VAL A 219 12.32 1.59 -8.29
CA VAL A 219 12.02 0.16 -8.24
C VAL A 219 13.34 -0.60 -8.40
N SER A 220 13.65 -1.45 -7.42
CA SER A 220 14.83 -2.30 -7.40
C SER A 220 14.43 -3.76 -7.19
N THR A 221 15.36 -4.68 -7.45
CA THR A 221 15.10 -6.12 -7.41
C THR A 221 16.11 -6.82 -6.52
N ASP A 222 15.64 -7.82 -5.78
CA ASP A 222 16.44 -8.69 -4.92
C ASP A 222 16.14 -10.15 -5.25
N LEU A 223 17.10 -10.82 -5.88
CA LEU A 223 16.93 -12.21 -6.32
C LEU A 223 17.15 -13.16 -5.14
N ILE A 224 16.07 -13.83 -4.73
CA ILE A 224 16.12 -14.87 -3.69
C ILE A 224 15.91 -16.24 -4.35
N GLU A 225 16.96 -17.07 -4.35
CA GLU A 225 16.87 -18.45 -4.83
C GLU A 225 16.31 -19.34 -3.72
N THR A 226 14.98 -19.55 -3.69
CA THR A 226 14.34 -20.45 -2.74
C THR A 226 14.01 -21.81 -3.37
N THR A 227 14.11 -22.88 -2.57
CA THR A 227 13.64 -24.21 -2.97
C THR A 227 12.22 -24.42 -2.46
N ALA A 228 11.35 -25.01 -3.29
CA ALA A 228 9.97 -25.31 -2.90
C ALA A 228 9.89 -26.04 -1.54
N PRO A 229 9.01 -25.60 -0.61
CA PRO A 229 8.84 -26.27 0.66
C PRO A 229 8.45 -27.74 0.43
N LYS A 230 9.14 -28.66 1.11
CA LYS A 230 8.84 -30.10 1.01
C LYS A 230 7.42 -30.33 1.53
N VAL A 231 6.50 -30.69 0.64
CA VAL A 231 5.15 -31.14 1.04
C VAL A 231 5.31 -32.38 1.90
N VAL A 232 5.12 -32.22 3.22
CA VAL A 232 5.09 -33.35 4.14
C VAL A 232 3.87 -34.20 3.76
N LYS A 233 4.11 -35.36 3.14
CA LYS A 233 3.06 -36.35 2.91
C LYS A 233 2.39 -36.63 4.25
N LYS A 234 1.12 -36.24 4.40
CA LYS A 234 0.32 -36.50 5.60
C LYS A 234 0.36 -38.01 5.90
N LYS A 235 1.15 -38.42 6.90
CA LYS A 235 0.96 -39.72 7.54
C LYS A 235 -0.44 -39.71 8.18
N LYS A 236 -1.21 -40.77 7.94
CA LYS A 236 -2.55 -40.99 8.51
C LYS A 236 -2.58 -40.61 10.00
N LYS A 237 -3.59 -39.81 10.38
CA LYS A 237 -4.01 -39.41 11.73
C LYS A 237 -2.99 -38.60 12.56
N SER A 238 -2.98 -37.28 12.33
CA SER A 238 -2.78 -36.29 13.40
C SER A 238 -3.91 -35.27 13.29
N LYS A 239 -4.58 -34.99 14.42
CA LYS A 239 -5.71 -34.04 14.55
C LYS A 239 -5.26 -32.58 14.67
N THR A 240 -3.96 -32.30 14.54
CA THR A 240 -3.46 -30.93 14.63
C THR A 240 -3.37 -30.32 13.23
N PRO A 241 -3.99 -29.15 12.98
CA PRO A 241 -3.77 -28.40 11.75
C PRO A 241 -2.26 -28.17 11.56
N PRO A 242 -1.73 -28.26 10.34
CA PRO A 242 -0.37 -27.79 10.09
C PRO A 242 -0.25 -26.33 10.53
N PRO A 243 0.90 -25.92 11.08
CA PRO A 243 1.12 -24.52 11.43
C PRO A 243 0.88 -23.65 10.19
N PRO A 244 0.28 -22.46 10.36
CA PRO A 244 0.10 -21.53 9.24
C PRO A 244 1.47 -21.23 8.62
N LYS A 245 1.53 -21.33 7.29
CA LYS A 245 2.72 -20.93 6.51
C LYS A 245 2.95 -19.45 6.79
N GLU A 246 4.16 -19.07 7.22
CA GLU A 246 4.51 -17.66 7.38
C GLU A 246 4.29 -16.93 6.05
N PRO A 247 3.68 -15.73 6.06
CA PRO A 247 3.50 -14.96 4.84
C PRO A 247 4.88 -14.60 4.29
N VAL A 248 5.09 -14.88 3.01
CA VAL A 248 6.31 -14.49 2.31
C VAL A 248 5.99 -13.18 1.60
N PHE A 249 6.55 -12.08 2.09
CA PHE A 249 6.36 -10.77 1.46
C PHE A 249 7.32 -10.60 0.28
N ASP A 250 6.78 -10.29 -0.89
CA ASP A 250 7.52 -10.16 -2.14
C ASP A 250 7.84 -8.70 -2.51
N LEU A 251 7.28 -7.73 -1.78
CA LEU A 251 7.54 -6.31 -1.95
C LEU A 251 7.86 -5.66 -0.60
N THR A 252 9.01 -4.99 -0.52
CA THR A 252 9.41 -4.18 0.62
C THR A 252 9.59 -2.74 0.19
N VAL A 253 9.00 -1.79 0.91
CA VAL A 253 9.18 -0.36 0.65
C VAL A 253 10.12 0.21 1.70
N LYS A 254 11.22 0.81 1.26
CA LYS A 254 12.24 1.40 2.15
C LYS A 254 12.41 2.88 1.88
N ILE A 255 12.76 3.63 2.90
CA ILE A 255 13.17 5.03 2.75
C ILE A 255 14.61 5.04 2.24
N SER A 256 14.81 5.43 0.98
CA SER A 256 16.14 5.50 0.37
C SER A 256 16.86 6.80 0.73
N LYS A 257 16.12 7.90 0.90
CA LYS A 257 16.69 9.21 1.23
C LYS A 257 15.66 10.10 1.90
N VAL A 258 16.13 10.93 2.83
CA VAL A 258 15.37 12.05 3.39
C VAL A 258 16.15 13.33 3.12
N MET A 259 15.61 14.21 2.28
CA MET A 259 16.19 15.53 2.07
C MET A 259 15.83 16.44 3.24
N LYS A 260 16.79 17.24 3.70
CA LYS A 260 16.49 18.32 4.65
C LYS A 260 15.58 19.32 3.95
N LEU A 261 14.46 19.64 4.60
CA LEU A 261 13.55 20.70 4.20
C LEU A 261 14.16 22.07 4.52
#